data_AF-A0AAU8FX41-F1
#
_entry.id   AF-A0AAU8FX41-F1
#
_cell.length_a   1.000
_cell.length_b   1.000
_cell.length_c   1.000
_cell.angle_alpha   90.00
_cell.angle_beta   90.00
_cell.angle_gamma   90.00
#
_symmetry.space_group_name_H-M   'P 1'
#
loop_
_entity.id
_entity.type
_entity.pdbx_description
1 polymer ?
#
loop_
_entity_poly.entity_id
_entity_poly.type
_entity_poly.pdbx_seq_one_letter_code
_entity_poly.pdbx_strand_id
1 'polypeptide(L)'
;MAIEVDVSTSLTDVVAAIGTVGALLIAALAYGAEVRRRRRESKWGQAERVSAWIGDATVSTSSTDAGLFLRNDSGAMVYGVRVHLHDGALGTIDGAIAPETTQEYYLEYDRPVLRVIPVDIEFQDAAGRSWKRHRDGRLVLVKSVQGE
;
A
#
# COMPACT_ATOMS: atom_id res chain seq x y z
N MET A 1 72.83 -21.09 8.47
CA MET A 1 71.60 -20.48 9.02
C MET A 1 70.53 -20.65 7.94
N ALA A 2 69.72 -21.70 8.05
CA ALA A 2 68.66 -21.98 7.08
C ALA A 2 67.43 -21.16 7.47
N ILE A 3 66.92 -20.35 6.53
CA ILE A 3 65.67 -19.60 6.70
C ILE A 3 64.56 -20.57 6.28
N GLU A 4 63.91 -21.17 7.27
CA GLU A 4 62.68 -21.94 7.07
C GLU A 4 61.56 -20.92 6.85
N VAL A 5 61.25 -20.65 5.59
CA VAL A 5 60.14 -19.76 5.22
C VAL A 5 58.86 -20.53 5.50
N ASP A 6 58.08 -20.09 6.48
CA ASP A 6 56.82 -20.71 6.90
C ASP A 6 55.71 -20.44 5.86
N VAL A 7 55.72 -21.24 4.80
CA VAL A 7 54.80 -21.14 3.65
C VAL A 7 53.35 -21.49 4.04
N SER A 8 53.16 -22.22 5.14
CA SER A 8 51.86 -22.66 5.68
C SER A 8 50.98 -21.50 6.13
N THR A 9 51.59 -20.49 6.76
CA THR A 9 50.89 -19.35 7.36
C THR A 9 50.29 -18.45 6.27
N SER A 10 51.02 -18.26 5.17
CA SER A 10 50.56 -17.45 4.02
C SER A 10 49.37 -18.05 3.27
N LEU A 11 49.33 -19.36 3.05
CA LEU A 11 48.23 -20.01 2.34
C LEU A 11 46.93 -20.00 3.15
N THR A 12 47.04 -20.16 4.46
CA THR A 12 45.89 -20.17 5.38
C THR A 12 45.24 -18.79 5.44
N ASP A 13 46.04 -17.73 5.49
CA ASP A 13 45.56 -16.34 5.45
C ASP A 13 44.88 -15.98 4.12
N VAL A 14 45.41 -16.48 2.99
CA VAL A 14 44.80 -16.26 1.67
C VAL A 14 43.46 -16.98 1.54
N VAL A 15 43.37 -18.24 1.99
CA VAL A 15 42.10 -19.00 1.96
C VAL A 15 41.07 -18.39 2.91
N ALA A 16 41.49 -17.95 4.10
CA ALA A 16 40.60 -17.27 5.06
C ALA A 16 40.09 -15.92 4.50
N ALA A 17 40.95 -15.15 3.83
CA ALA A 17 40.55 -13.89 3.18
C ALA A 17 39.53 -14.11 2.07
N ILE A 18 39.73 -15.13 1.22
CA ILE A 18 38.78 -15.49 0.15
C ILE A 18 37.42 -15.91 0.74
N GLY A 19 37.44 -16.73 1.80
CA GLY A 19 36.21 -17.16 2.49
C GLY A 19 35.42 -15.97 3.06
N THR A 20 36.11 -15.00 3.66
CA THR A 20 35.48 -13.82 4.28
C THR A 20 34.86 -12.90 3.23
N VAL A 21 35.58 -12.64 2.13
CA VAL A 21 35.07 -11.82 1.02
C VAL A 21 33.87 -12.50 0.35
N GLY A 22 33.93 -13.82 0.14
CA GLY A 22 32.83 -14.60 -0.40
C GLY A 22 31.58 -14.55 0.48
N ALA A 23 31.75 -14.73 1.79
CA ALA A 23 30.64 -14.63 2.75
C ALA A 23 30.00 -13.24 2.75
N LEU A 24 30.81 -12.17 2.69
CA LEU A 24 30.32 -10.78 2.65
C LEU A 24 29.51 -10.51 1.38
N LEU A 25 29.97 -11.03 0.23
CA LEU A 25 29.27 -10.92 -1.06
C LEU A 25 27.91 -11.61 -1.02
N ILE A 26 27.84 -12.84 -0.50
CA ILE A 26 26.58 -13.59 -0.37
C ILE A 26 25.63 -12.85 0.58
N ALA A 27 26.12 -12.36 1.72
CA ALA A 27 25.32 -11.59 2.67
C ALA A 27 24.75 -10.30 2.04
N ALA A 28 25.56 -9.56 1.29
CA ALA A 28 25.13 -8.35 0.60
C ALA A 28 24.07 -8.64 -0.47
N LEU A 29 24.23 -9.72 -1.25
CA LEU A 29 23.24 -10.14 -2.25
C LEU A 29 21.92 -10.58 -1.61
N ALA A 30 21.98 -11.38 -0.54
CA ALA A 30 20.80 -11.81 0.20
C ALA A 30 20.05 -10.61 0.80
N TYR A 31 20.77 -9.68 1.41
CA TYR A 31 20.20 -8.45 1.93
C TYR A 31 19.55 -7.60 0.82
N GLY A 32 20.23 -7.43 -0.31
CA GLY A 32 19.69 -6.71 -1.46
C GLY A 32 18.42 -7.35 -2.03
N ALA A 33 18.36 -8.69 -2.10
CA ALA A 33 17.18 -9.42 -2.53
C ALA A 33 16.00 -9.24 -1.57
N GLU A 34 16.25 -9.31 -0.27
CA GLU A 34 15.25 -9.12 0.77
C GLU A 34 14.70 -7.67 0.77
N VAL A 35 15.57 -6.67 0.63
CA VAL A 35 15.14 -5.26 0.49
C VAL A 35 14.26 -5.07 -0.74
N ARG A 36 14.58 -5.72 -1.87
CA ARG A 36 13.73 -5.69 -3.07
C ARG A 36 12.39 -6.38 -2.84
N ARG A 37 12.36 -7.49 -2.10
CA ARG A 37 11.13 -8.22 -1.75
C ARG A 37 10.22 -7.36 -0.89
N ARG A 38 10.75 -6.76 0.19
CA ARG A 38 10.02 -5.83 1.06
C ARG A 38 9.48 -4.62 0.30
N ARG A 39 10.27 -4.09 -0.65
CA ARG A 39 9.79 -3.02 -1.54
C ARG A 39 8.62 -3.49 -2.39
N ARG A 40 8.63 -4.72 -2.93
CA ARG A 40 7.51 -5.30 -3.70
C ARG A 40 6.29 -5.59 -2.84
N GLU A 41 6.45 -6.13 -1.64
CA GLU A 41 5.34 -6.33 -0.69
C GLU A 41 4.75 -4.99 -0.25
N SER A 42 5.59 -3.97 -0.02
CA SER A 42 5.17 -2.59 0.21
C SER A 42 4.41 -1.98 -0.97
N LYS A 43 4.64 -2.46 -2.22
CA LYS A 43 3.94 -1.93 -3.39
C LYS A 43 2.43 -2.12 -3.29
N TRP A 44 1.98 -3.28 -2.87
CA TRP A 44 0.56 -3.62 -2.75
C TRP A 44 0.03 -3.40 -1.33
N GLY A 45 0.90 -3.55 -0.32
CA GLY A 45 0.52 -3.53 1.08
C GLY A 45 -0.16 -2.25 1.56
N GLN A 46 0.15 -1.09 0.97
CA GLN A 46 -0.61 0.13 1.28
C GLN A 46 -2.02 0.06 0.66
N ALA A 47 -2.11 -0.18 -0.65
CA ALA A 47 -3.36 -0.15 -1.39
C ALA A 47 -4.34 -1.26 -0.96
N GLU A 48 -3.84 -2.38 -0.44
CA GLU A 48 -4.62 -3.45 0.19
C GLU A 48 -5.32 -3.02 1.48
N ARG A 49 -4.85 -1.96 2.13
CA ARG A 49 -5.36 -1.46 3.41
C ARG A 49 -6.31 -0.26 3.27
N VAL A 50 -6.62 0.15 2.04
CA VAL A 50 -7.56 1.24 1.77
C VAL A 50 -8.91 0.66 1.37
N SER A 51 -9.98 0.98 2.09
CA SER A 51 -11.32 0.45 1.83
C SER A 51 -12.37 1.55 1.92
N ALA A 52 -13.50 1.35 1.23
CA ALA A 52 -14.62 2.26 1.31
C ALA A 52 -15.95 1.50 1.23
N TRP A 53 -16.94 2.00 1.95
CA TRP A 53 -18.28 1.43 1.99
C TRP A 53 -19.31 2.49 2.37
N ILE A 54 -20.57 2.24 2.04
CA ILE A 54 -21.72 3.00 2.52
C ILE A 54 -22.34 2.25 3.68
N GLY A 55 -22.69 2.95 4.74
CA GLY A 55 -23.35 2.41 5.91
C GLY A 55 -24.41 3.37 6.46
N ASP A 56 -25.05 2.95 7.54
CA ASP A 56 -25.95 3.81 8.31
C ASP A 56 -25.12 4.95 8.91
N ALA A 57 -25.54 6.20 8.68
CA ALA A 57 -24.84 7.35 9.21
C ALA A 57 -25.02 7.39 10.72
N THR A 58 -23.92 7.52 11.47
CA THR A 58 -23.97 7.41 12.95
C THR A 58 -24.80 8.53 13.59
N VAL A 59 -24.99 9.63 12.87
CA VAL A 59 -25.71 10.82 13.30
C VAL A 59 -26.60 11.31 12.15
N SER A 60 -27.85 10.86 12.07
CA SER A 60 -28.85 11.61 11.34
C SER A 60 -30.19 11.64 12.09
N THR A 61 -30.63 12.87 12.34
CA THR A 61 -31.96 13.24 12.83
C THR A 61 -33.06 13.09 11.77
N SER A 62 -32.70 12.71 10.53
CA SER A 62 -33.63 12.46 9.42
C SER A 62 -33.30 11.11 8.77
N SER A 63 -34.33 10.28 8.56
CA SER A 63 -34.24 8.85 8.23
C SER A 63 -33.67 8.48 6.85
N THR A 64 -32.88 9.34 6.21
CA THR A 64 -32.50 9.16 4.79
C THR A 64 -31.03 9.47 4.48
N ASP A 65 -30.20 9.87 5.44
CA ASP A 65 -28.79 10.14 5.13
C ASP A 65 -27.94 8.87 5.22
N ALA A 66 -27.16 8.60 4.18
CA ALA A 66 -26.20 7.50 4.17
C ALA A 66 -24.79 8.02 4.47
N GLY A 67 -24.05 7.30 5.31
CA GLY A 67 -22.65 7.57 5.57
C GLY A 67 -21.77 6.85 4.56
N LEU A 68 -20.94 7.59 3.83
CA LEU A 68 -19.81 7.05 3.06
C LEU A 68 -18.57 7.06 3.94
N PHE A 69 -18.07 5.86 4.23
CA PHE A 69 -16.90 5.64 5.04
C PHE A 69 -15.72 5.29 4.15
N LEU A 70 -14.60 5.99 4.37
CA LEU A 70 -13.32 5.65 3.76
C LEU A 70 -12.30 5.38 4.86
N ARG A 71 -11.72 4.20 4.85
CA ARG A 71 -10.71 3.76 5.81
C ARG A 71 -9.37 3.59 5.13
N ASN A 72 -8.35 4.20 5.73
CA ASN A 72 -6.96 3.96 5.40
C ASN A 72 -6.29 3.28 6.60
N ASP A 73 -6.12 1.97 6.54
CA ASP A 73 -5.45 1.17 7.58
C ASP A 73 -3.93 1.03 7.34
N SER A 74 -3.39 1.84 6.43
CA SER A 74 -1.96 1.89 6.15
C SER A 74 -1.27 2.94 7.02
N GLY A 75 0.05 2.77 7.22
CA GLY A 75 0.89 3.74 7.92
C GLY A 75 1.29 4.95 7.06
N ALA A 76 0.60 5.22 5.95
CA ALA A 76 0.94 6.29 5.02
C ALA A 76 -0.31 6.99 4.46
N MET A 77 -0.19 8.27 4.08
CA MET A 77 -1.30 9.03 3.48
C MET A 77 -1.72 8.45 2.14
N VAL A 78 -3.01 8.61 1.85
CA VAL A 78 -3.64 8.30 0.56
C VAL A 78 -4.27 9.58 0.03
N TYR A 79 -4.17 9.82 -1.28
CA TYR A 79 -4.54 11.09 -1.92
C TYR A 79 -5.53 10.88 -3.06
N GLY A 80 -6.25 11.94 -3.43
CA GLY A 80 -7.02 12.02 -4.68
C GLY A 80 -8.08 10.93 -4.80
N VAL A 81 -8.85 10.73 -3.74
CA VAL A 81 -9.78 9.61 -3.64
C VAL A 81 -11.08 9.92 -4.38
N ARG A 82 -11.44 9.08 -5.36
CA ARG A 82 -12.69 9.19 -6.09
C ARG A 82 -13.57 8.00 -5.75
N VAL A 83 -14.83 8.25 -5.42
CA VAL A 83 -15.80 7.21 -5.12
C VAL A 83 -16.80 7.11 -6.25
N HIS A 84 -16.99 5.89 -6.75
CA HIS A 84 -17.92 5.59 -7.83
C HIS A 84 -19.13 4.86 -7.24
N LEU A 85 -20.28 5.54 -7.22
CA LEU A 85 -21.55 4.95 -6.82
C LEU A 85 -22.23 4.26 -8.01
N HIS A 86 -23.00 3.21 -7.74
CA HIS A 86 -23.62 2.35 -8.78
C HIS A 86 -24.73 3.03 -9.58
N ASP A 87 -25.32 4.10 -9.05
CA ASP A 87 -26.33 4.92 -9.72
C ASP A 87 -25.73 5.96 -10.68
N GLY A 88 -24.40 5.95 -10.84
CA GLY A 88 -23.69 6.94 -11.66
C GLY A 88 -23.41 8.24 -10.92
N ALA A 89 -23.79 8.38 -9.65
CA ALA A 89 -23.37 9.48 -8.82
C ALA A 89 -21.86 9.34 -8.54
N LEU A 90 -21.07 10.16 -9.22
CA LEU A 90 -19.65 10.34 -8.92
C LEU A 90 -19.53 11.26 -7.72
N GLY A 91 -19.27 10.67 -6.56
CA GLY A 91 -18.79 11.42 -5.40
C GLY A 91 -17.29 11.60 -5.53
N THR A 92 -16.85 12.74 -6.05
CA THR A 92 -15.43 13.10 -5.97
C THR A 92 -15.17 13.64 -4.56
N ILE A 93 -14.37 12.93 -3.78
CA ILE A 93 -13.88 13.40 -2.49
C ILE A 93 -12.45 13.88 -2.71
N ASP A 94 -12.32 15.13 -3.09
CA ASP A 94 -11.00 15.74 -3.23
C ASP A 94 -10.39 15.94 -1.84
N GLY A 95 -9.45 15.08 -1.51
CA GLY A 95 -8.82 15.10 -0.21
C GLY A 95 -7.76 14.03 -0.03
N ALA A 96 -7.16 14.07 1.15
CA ALA A 96 -6.24 13.04 1.59
C ALA A 96 -6.78 12.34 2.84
N ILE A 97 -6.60 11.03 2.89
CA ILE A 97 -6.98 10.21 4.02
C ILE A 97 -5.74 9.96 4.87
N ALA A 98 -5.80 10.42 6.11
CA ALA A 98 -4.73 10.22 7.08
C ALA A 98 -4.48 8.71 7.34
N PRO A 99 -3.25 8.33 7.74
CA PRO A 99 -2.95 6.98 8.18
C PRO A 99 -3.86 6.53 9.32
N GLU A 100 -4.14 5.23 9.37
CA GLU A 100 -4.86 4.55 10.46
C GLU A 100 -6.18 5.23 10.86
N THR A 101 -6.85 5.87 9.90
CA THR A 101 -8.04 6.69 10.12
C THR A 101 -9.21 6.20 9.27
N THR A 102 -10.42 6.35 9.80
CA THR A 102 -11.67 6.26 9.02
C THR A 102 -12.31 7.64 8.95
N GLN A 103 -12.54 8.13 7.74
CA GLN A 103 -13.26 9.37 7.48
C GLN A 103 -14.70 9.04 7.05
N GLU A 104 -15.65 9.81 7.56
CA GLU A 104 -17.08 9.69 7.27
C GLU A 104 -17.53 10.93 6.48
N TYR A 105 -18.25 10.69 5.38
CA TYR A 105 -18.83 11.70 4.53
C TYR A 105 -20.33 11.44 4.41
N TYR A 106 -21.14 12.49 4.51
CA TYR A 106 -22.58 12.37 4.35
C TYR A 106 -22.92 12.44 2.86
N LEU A 107 -23.65 11.44 2.37
CA LEU A 107 -24.20 11.43 1.03
C LEU A 107 -25.72 11.56 1.14
N GLU A 108 -26.28 12.43 0.31
CA GLU A 108 -27.71 12.40 0.03
C GLU A 108 -28.00 11.12 -0.75
N TYR A 109 -28.64 10.17 -0.09
CA TYR A 109 -28.87 8.84 -0.64
C TYR A 109 -30.34 8.48 -0.43
N ASP A 110 -31.13 8.56 -1.50
CA ASP A 110 -32.60 8.43 -1.47
C ASP A 110 -33.13 7.05 -1.02
N ARG A 111 -32.25 6.13 -0.62
CA ARG A 111 -32.61 4.77 -0.23
C ARG A 111 -32.11 4.45 1.17
N PRO A 112 -32.95 3.88 2.04
CA PRO A 112 -32.49 3.45 3.35
C PRO A 112 -31.36 2.42 3.21
N VAL A 113 -30.22 2.68 3.85
CA VAL A 113 -29.06 1.79 3.86
C VAL A 113 -29.25 0.75 4.96
N LEU A 114 -29.92 -0.35 4.61
CA LEU A 114 -30.20 -1.43 5.56
C LEU A 114 -28.98 -2.36 5.81
N ARG A 115 -27.86 -2.14 5.11
CA ARG A 115 -26.64 -2.95 5.22
C ARG A 115 -25.43 -2.19 4.69
N VAL A 116 -24.23 -2.60 5.10
CA VAL A 116 -22.97 -2.10 4.54
C VAL A 116 -22.86 -2.45 3.06
N ILE A 117 -22.64 -1.45 2.21
CA ILE A 117 -22.51 -1.60 0.75
C ILE A 117 -21.08 -1.21 0.35
N PRO A 118 -20.22 -2.15 -0.09
CA PRO A 118 -18.91 -1.80 -0.62
C PRO A 118 -19.02 -1.01 -1.92
N VAL A 119 -18.13 -0.05 -2.12
CA VAL A 119 -18.12 0.84 -3.29
C VAL A 119 -16.81 0.74 -4.06
N ASP A 120 -16.87 1.10 -5.34
CA ASP A 120 -15.67 1.22 -6.17
C ASP A 120 -14.95 2.53 -5.83
N ILE A 121 -13.65 2.49 -5.61
CA ILE A 121 -12.82 3.67 -5.34
C ILE A 121 -11.58 3.71 -6.22
N GLU A 122 -11.18 4.92 -6.58
CA GLU A 122 -9.87 5.21 -7.15
C GLU A 122 -9.08 6.09 -6.20
N PHE A 123 -7.78 5.86 -6.04
CA PHE A 123 -6.94 6.65 -5.13
C PHE A 123 -5.47 6.59 -5.54
N GLN A 124 -4.68 7.52 -5.00
CA GLN A 124 -3.24 7.55 -5.13
C GLN A 124 -2.56 7.18 -3.81
N ASP A 125 -1.61 6.26 -3.86
CA ASP A 125 -0.81 5.90 -2.68
C ASP A 125 0.32 6.90 -2.41
N ALA A 126 1.05 6.73 -1.30
CA ALA A 126 2.12 7.63 -0.91
C ALA A 126 3.33 7.62 -1.87
N ALA A 127 3.41 6.61 -2.75
CA ALA A 127 4.42 6.52 -3.80
C ALA A 127 3.94 7.12 -5.13
N GLY A 128 2.79 7.80 -5.14
CA GLY A 128 2.25 8.47 -6.33
C GLY A 128 1.54 7.55 -7.32
N ARG A 129 1.29 6.28 -6.97
CA ARG A 129 0.67 5.31 -7.88
C ARG A 129 -0.84 5.33 -7.73
N SER A 130 -1.53 5.27 -8.86
CA SER A 130 -2.99 5.22 -8.89
C SER A 130 -3.51 3.78 -8.84
N TRP A 131 -4.52 3.57 -8.02
CA TRP A 131 -5.15 2.30 -7.77
C TRP A 131 -6.65 2.42 -7.93
N LYS A 132 -7.29 1.35 -8.39
CA LYS A 132 -8.73 1.17 -8.36
C LYS A 132 -9.06 -0.07 -7.55
N ARG A 133 -9.85 0.10 -6.50
CA ARG A 133 -10.44 -0.99 -5.74
C ARG A 133 -11.90 -1.11 -6.15
N HIS A 134 -12.28 -2.29 -6.60
CA HIS A 134 -13.65 -2.62 -6.88
C HIS A 134 -14.37 -3.10 -5.62
N ARG A 135 -15.70 -3.02 -5.64
CA ARG A 135 -16.59 -3.49 -4.56
C ARG A 135 -16.45 -4.97 -4.22
N ASP A 136 -15.95 -5.77 -5.15
CA ASP A 136 -15.65 -7.20 -4.97
C ASP A 136 -14.32 -7.43 -4.24
N GLY A 137 -13.61 -6.36 -3.87
CA GLY A 137 -12.30 -6.38 -3.23
C GLY A 137 -11.13 -6.45 -4.21
N ARG A 138 -11.38 -6.58 -5.52
CA ARG A 138 -10.31 -6.65 -6.52
C ARG A 138 -9.61 -5.31 -6.62
N LEU A 139 -8.28 -5.36 -6.57
CA LEU A 139 -7.41 -4.20 -6.66
C LEU A 139 -6.62 -4.22 -7.98
N VAL A 140 -6.66 -3.11 -8.72
CA VAL A 140 -5.93 -2.96 -9.99
C VAL A 140 -5.14 -1.67 -10.02
N LEU A 141 -3.94 -1.71 -10.61
CA LEU A 141 -3.15 -0.52 -10.86
C LEU A 141 -3.75 0.22 -12.06
N VAL A 142 -4.04 1.51 -11.88
CA VAL A 142 -4.56 2.36 -12.96
C VAL A 142 -3.40 3.16 -13.53
N LYS A 143 -3.22 3.15 -14.85
CA LYS A 143 -2.34 4.13 -15.48
C LYS A 143 -3.06 5.48 -15.36
N SER A 144 -2.47 6.42 -14.64
CA SER A 144 -2.94 7.80 -14.64
C SER A 144 -3.06 8.28 -16.08
N VAL A 145 -4.28 8.49 -16.57
CA VAL A 145 -4.49 9.22 -17.81
C VAL A 145 -4.13 10.67 -17.49
N GLN A 146 -2.94 11.05 -17.91
CA GLN A 146 -2.38 12.37 -17.66
C GLN A 146 -2.91 13.30 -18.76
N GLY A 147 -3.90 14.13 -18.42
CA GLY A 147 -4.26 15.35 -19.16
C GLY A 147 -5.21 15.19 -20.36
N GLU A 148 -6.38 15.81 -20.25
CA GLU A 148 -6.80 16.84 -21.20
C GLU A 148 -6.94 18.17 -20.44
#